data_AF-A0A935QVI6-F1
#
_entry.id   AF-A0A935QVI6-F1
#
_cell.length_a   1.000
_cell.length_b   1.000
_cell.length_c   1.000
_cell.angle_alpha   90.00
_cell.angle_beta   90.00
_cell.angle_gamma   90.00
#
_symmetry.space_group_name_H-M   'P 1'
#
loop_
_entity.id
_entity.type
_entity.pdbx_description
1 polymer ?
#
loop_
_entity_poly.entity_id
_entity_poly.type
_entity_poly.pdbx_seq_one_letter_code
_entity_poly.pdbx_strand_id
1 'polypeptide(L)'
;MSDLPQDDDELKGLPELFMAAVTLKDRGELDKARDLLREVLRREPRLAEPRLELGRIHLDAGRVEDAEVETREALSILERGGRWLESLSENEILSVAHGQLAEILRQLSDSDELLFGDPDVWRRTLAEAKAHFAKSVKLDPTNAHSEYHSFFLGLASDADGTKACRAACPGASPSSTPPGPLTSTKTTKRSALRSTKASVQ
;
A
#
# COMPACT_ATOMS: atom_id res chain seq x y z
N MET A 1 -43.96 14.88 -5.80
CA MET A 1 -43.31 14.21 -6.95
C MET A 1 -41.84 14.54 -6.84
N SER A 2 -41.10 13.75 -6.06
CA SER A 2 -39.69 13.96 -5.78
C SER A 2 -38.94 12.81 -6.44
N ASP A 3 -38.55 12.98 -7.69
CA ASP A 3 -37.57 12.10 -8.35
C ASP A 3 -36.21 12.47 -7.79
N LEU A 4 -35.81 11.78 -6.71
CA LEU A 4 -34.40 11.68 -6.34
C LEU A 4 -33.78 10.60 -7.24
N PRO A 5 -32.62 10.86 -7.87
CA PRO A 5 -31.91 9.85 -8.66
C PRO A 5 -31.73 8.57 -7.83
N GLN A 6 -31.90 7.43 -8.48
CA GLN A 6 -31.70 6.12 -7.84
C GLN A 6 -30.19 5.89 -7.69
N ASP A 7 -29.60 6.41 -6.62
CA ASP A 7 -28.17 6.25 -6.29
C ASP A 7 -27.75 4.75 -6.19
N ASP A 8 -28.70 3.83 -6.05
CA ASP A 8 -28.44 2.38 -5.95
C ASP A 8 -28.17 1.67 -7.29
N ASP A 9 -28.45 2.29 -8.46
CA ASP A 9 -28.19 1.65 -9.77
C ASP A 9 -26.76 1.92 -10.28
N GLU A 10 -26.11 3.02 -9.87
CA GLU A 10 -24.76 3.42 -10.34
C GLU A 10 -23.64 2.51 -9.82
N LEU A 11 -23.78 1.97 -8.60
CA LEU A 11 -22.79 1.06 -8.01
C LEU A 11 -23.07 -0.43 -8.29
N LYS A 12 -24.18 -0.74 -8.95
CA LYS A 12 -24.63 -2.12 -9.15
C LYS A 12 -23.65 -2.92 -10.01
N GLY A 13 -23.19 -4.05 -9.49
CA GLY A 13 -22.23 -4.91 -10.19
C GLY A 13 -20.77 -4.45 -10.10
N LEU A 14 -20.49 -3.24 -9.58
CA LEU A 14 -19.12 -2.76 -9.41
C LEU A 14 -18.33 -3.54 -8.36
N PRO A 15 -18.91 -3.89 -7.18
CA PRO A 15 -18.19 -4.71 -6.21
C PRO A 15 -17.78 -6.06 -6.78
N GLU A 16 -18.65 -6.72 -7.55
CA GLU A 16 -18.37 -8.01 -8.18
C GLU A 16 -17.26 -7.88 -9.24
N LEU A 17 -17.31 -6.82 -10.05
CA LEU A 17 -16.29 -6.54 -11.06
C LEU A 17 -14.93 -6.25 -10.43
N PHE A 18 -14.92 -5.47 -9.33
CA PHE A 18 -13.74 -5.18 -8.54
C PHE A 18 -13.15 -6.46 -7.92
N MET A 19 -13.97 -7.30 -7.30
CA MET A 19 -13.50 -8.56 -6.71
C MET A 19 -12.96 -9.53 -7.78
N ALA A 20 -13.56 -9.57 -8.97
CA ALA A 20 -13.01 -10.32 -10.10
C ALA A 20 -11.64 -9.78 -10.53
N ALA A 21 -11.47 -8.46 -10.56
CA ALA A 21 -10.19 -7.83 -10.87
C ALA A 21 -9.11 -8.17 -9.83
N VAL A 22 -9.43 -8.09 -8.53
CA VAL A 22 -8.54 -8.50 -7.44
C VAL A 22 -8.14 -9.97 -7.59
N THR A 23 -9.09 -10.85 -7.90
CA THR A 23 -8.82 -12.28 -8.12
C THR A 23 -7.89 -12.52 -9.32
N LEU A 24 -8.06 -11.78 -10.42
CA LEU A 24 -7.18 -11.87 -11.58
C LEU A 24 -5.77 -11.35 -11.27
N LYS A 25 -5.67 -10.25 -10.51
CA LYS A 25 -4.39 -9.72 -10.04
C LYS A 25 -3.64 -10.75 -9.21
N ASP A 26 -4.31 -11.39 -8.27
CA ASP A 26 -3.71 -12.42 -7.40
C ASP A 26 -3.27 -13.68 -8.17
N ARG A 27 -3.85 -13.92 -9.35
CA ARG A 27 -3.43 -14.98 -10.28
C ARG A 27 -2.30 -14.55 -11.24
N GLY A 28 -1.84 -13.30 -11.15
CA GLY A 28 -0.84 -12.74 -12.07
C GLY A 28 -1.39 -12.34 -13.44
N GLU A 29 -2.71 -12.37 -13.64
CA GLU A 29 -3.37 -11.94 -14.88
C GLU A 29 -3.53 -10.41 -14.91
N LEU A 30 -2.40 -9.69 -14.78
CA LEU A 30 -2.35 -8.25 -14.50
C LEU A 30 -3.03 -7.38 -15.56
N ASP A 31 -2.92 -7.74 -16.85
CA ASP A 31 -3.57 -6.99 -17.92
C ASP A 31 -5.10 -7.06 -17.82
N LYS A 32 -5.66 -8.24 -17.55
CA LYS A 32 -7.11 -8.42 -17.39
C LYS A 32 -7.62 -7.72 -16.13
N ALA A 33 -6.87 -7.81 -15.03
CA ALA A 33 -7.19 -7.09 -13.80
C ALA A 33 -7.25 -5.58 -14.03
N ARG A 34 -6.24 -5.02 -14.73
CA ARG A 34 -6.19 -3.60 -15.11
C ARG A 34 -7.41 -3.20 -15.95
N ASP A 35 -7.79 -4.00 -16.93
CA ASP A 35 -8.94 -3.68 -17.80
C ASP A 35 -10.26 -3.67 -17.01
N LEU A 36 -10.45 -4.61 -16.07
CA LEU A 36 -11.62 -4.60 -15.19
C LEU A 36 -11.62 -3.40 -14.23
N LEU A 37 -10.48 -3.04 -13.64
CA LEU A 37 -10.38 -1.86 -12.76
C LEU A 37 -10.65 -0.55 -13.52
N ARG A 38 -10.17 -0.45 -14.76
CA ARG A 38 -10.49 0.69 -15.64
C ARG A 38 -11.97 0.75 -15.97
N GLU A 39 -12.62 -0.40 -16.19
CA GLU A 39 -14.08 -0.44 -16.38
C GLU A 39 -14.84 0.00 -15.13
N VAL A 40 -14.39 -0.40 -13.93
CA VAL A 40 -14.95 0.10 -12.66
C VAL A 40 -14.84 1.63 -12.59
N LEU A 41 -13.65 2.18 -12.86
CA LEU A 41 -13.41 3.62 -12.79
C LEU A 41 -14.05 4.42 -13.93
N ARG A 42 -14.35 3.79 -15.06
CA ARG A 42 -15.12 4.41 -16.14
C ARG A 42 -16.58 4.63 -15.72
N ARG A 43 -17.11 3.75 -14.87
CA ARG A 43 -18.48 3.86 -14.35
C ARG A 43 -18.55 4.76 -13.13
N GLU A 44 -17.62 4.62 -12.18
CA GLU A 44 -17.51 5.51 -11.03
C GLU A 44 -16.05 5.97 -10.83
N PRO A 45 -15.69 7.17 -11.34
CA PRO A 45 -14.32 7.69 -11.25
C PRO A 45 -13.85 8.07 -9.84
N ARG A 46 -14.76 8.16 -8.87
CA ARG A 46 -14.48 8.61 -7.49
C ARG A 46 -14.19 7.48 -6.51
N LEU A 47 -14.02 6.23 -6.98
CA LEU A 47 -13.64 5.11 -6.11
C LEU A 47 -12.12 5.10 -5.89
N ALA A 48 -11.68 5.10 -4.64
CA ALA A 48 -10.26 5.13 -4.30
C ALA A 48 -9.59 3.75 -4.42
N GLU A 49 -10.28 2.68 -4.00
CA GLU A 49 -9.74 1.33 -3.92
C GLU A 49 -9.35 0.76 -5.29
N PRO A 50 -10.15 0.92 -6.37
CA PRO A 50 -9.74 0.51 -7.71
C PRO A 50 -8.50 1.26 -8.22
N ARG A 51 -8.35 2.54 -7.84
CA ARG A 51 -7.16 3.34 -8.18
C ARG A 51 -5.93 2.86 -7.43
N LEU A 52 -6.05 2.52 -6.14
CA LEU A 52 -4.94 1.91 -5.40
C LEU A 52 -4.50 0.59 -6.04
N GLU A 53 -5.44 -0.26 -6.45
CA GLU A 53 -5.11 -1.51 -7.12
C GLU A 53 -4.49 -1.31 -8.49
N LEU A 54 -4.93 -0.31 -9.27
CA LEU A 54 -4.23 0.10 -10.49
C LEU A 54 -2.82 0.56 -10.19
N GLY A 55 -2.63 1.43 -9.20
CA GLY A 55 -1.31 1.91 -8.78
C GLY A 55 -0.37 0.75 -8.43
N ARG A 56 -0.88 -0.29 -7.75
CA ARG A 56 -0.10 -1.48 -7.43
C ARG A 56 0.25 -2.32 -8.66
N ILE A 57 -0.69 -2.49 -9.59
CA ILE A 57 -0.42 -3.17 -10.87
C ILE A 57 0.59 -2.38 -11.73
N HIS A 58 0.56 -1.05 -11.68
CA HIS A 58 1.51 -0.20 -12.37
C HIS A 58 2.92 -0.31 -11.75
N LEU A 59 3.03 -0.33 -10.42
CA LEU A 59 4.28 -0.63 -9.71
C LEU A 59 4.87 -1.99 -10.08
N ASP A 60 4.06 -3.05 -10.03
CA ASP A 60 4.50 -4.42 -10.35
C ASP A 60 5.01 -4.54 -11.80
N ALA A 61 4.55 -3.64 -12.68
CA ALA A 61 4.98 -3.57 -14.07
C ALA A 61 6.07 -2.52 -14.34
N GLY A 62 6.63 -1.89 -13.31
CA GLY A 62 7.67 -0.87 -13.42
C GLY A 62 7.22 0.45 -14.05
N ARG A 63 5.91 0.69 -14.17
CA ARG A 63 5.33 1.95 -14.69
C ARG A 63 5.09 2.90 -13.52
N VAL A 64 6.17 3.44 -12.96
CA VAL A 64 6.16 4.15 -11.68
C VAL A 64 5.39 5.48 -11.77
N GLU A 65 5.45 6.16 -12.91
CA GLU A 65 4.76 7.43 -13.17
C GLU A 65 3.24 7.24 -13.22
N ASP A 66 2.77 6.21 -13.92
CA ASP A 66 1.35 5.83 -13.93
C ASP A 66 0.87 5.49 -12.51
N ALA A 67 1.69 4.77 -11.74
CA ALA A 67 1.36 4.39 -10.38
C ALA A 67 1.21 5.61 -9.46
N GLU A 68 2.07 6.61 -9.64
CA GLU A 68 2.01 7.86 -8.87
C GLU A 68 0.67 8.58 -9.09
N VAL A 69 0.25 8.72 -10.35
CA VAL A 69 -1.00 9.38 -10.71
C VAL A 69 -2.19 8.70 -10.03
N GLU A 70 -2.33 7.39 -10.18
CA GLU A 70 -3.47 6.66 -9.60
C GLU A 70 -3.45 6.69 -8.07
N THR A 71 -2.27 6.56 -7.45
CA THR A 71 -2.15 6.53 -5.99
C THR A 71 -2.41 7.89 -5.36
N ARG A 72 -1.95 8.99 -5.99
CA ARG A 72 -2.25 10.35 -5.51
C ARG A 72 -3.74 10.68 -5.59
N GLU A 73 -4.39 10.30 -6.69
CA GLU A 73 -5.84 10.48 -6.83
C GLU A 73 -6.61 9.66 -5.80
N ALA A 74 -6.24 8.40 -5.59
CA ALA A 74 -6.84 7.57 -4.56
C ALA A 74 -6.70 8.19 -3.17
N LEU A 75 -5.50 8.69 -2.84
CA LEU A 75 -5.23 9.32 -1.55
C LEU A 75 -6.06 10.59 -1.36
N SER A 76 -6.16 11.44 -2.38
CA SER A 76 -7.00 12.65 -2.38
C SER A 76 -8.47 12.31 -2.10
N ILE A 77 -8.99 11.24 -2.70
CA ILE A 77 -10.36 10.76 -2.46
C ILE A 77 -10.52 10.28 -1.01
N LEU A 78 -9.59 9.46 -0.51
CA LEU A 78 -9.64 8.92 0.85
C LEU A 78 -9.53 10.00 1.93
N GLU A 79 -8.66 10.99 1.76
CA GLU A 79 -8.51 12.11 2.71
C GLU A 79 -9.77 12.99 2.79
N ARG A 80 -10.65 12.90 1.79
CA ARG A 80 -11.96 13.55 1.77
C ARG A 80 -13.08 12.65 2.32
N GLY A 81 -12.74 11.46 2.83
CA GLY A 81 -13.68 10.47 3.36
C GLY A 81 -14.31 9.56 2.29
N GLY A 82 -13.82 9.59 1.05
CA GLY A 82 -14.34 8.82 -0.08
C GLY A 82 -13.97 7.34 -0.08
N ARG A 83 -13.98 6.69 1.09
CA ARG A 83 -13.79 5.23 1.19
C ARG A 83 -15.04 4.54 0.65
N TRP A 84 -14.85 3.60 -0.27
CA TRP A 84 -15.95 2.87 -0.88
C TRP A 84 -16.23 1.55 -0.15
N LEU A 85 -15.19 0.82 0.23
CA LEU A 85 -15.32 -0.51 0.82
C LEU A 85 -15.08 -0.48 2.33
N GLU A 86 -15.90 -1.23 3.07
CA GLU A 86 -15.80 -1.32 4.53
C GLU A 86 -14.84 -2.42 5.02
N SER A 87 -14.16 -3.10 4.10
CA SER A 87 -13.26 -4.22 4.42
C SER A 87 -12.03 -3.80 5.24
N LEU A 88 -11.66 -2.52 5.20
CA LEU A 88 -10.56 -1.93 5.96
C LEU A 88 -11.07 -0.67 6.65
N SER A 89 -10.61 -0.41 7.87
CA SER A 89 -10.85 0.88 8.54
C SER A 89 -10.21 2.04 7.77
N GLU A 90 -10.70 3.26 8.02
CA GLU A 90 -10.17 4.48 7.38
C GLU A 90 -8.66 4.63 7.58
N ASN A 91 -8.17 4.37 8.80
CA ASN A 91 -6.74 4.44 9.09
C ASN A 91 -5.94 3.37 8.36
N GLU A 92 -6.47 2.15 8.23
CA GLU A 92 -5.80 1.06 7.51
C GLU A 92 -5.69 1.39 6.01
N ILE A 93 -6.78 1.83 5.37
CA ILE A 93 -6.74 2.15 3.92
C ILE A 93 -5.88 3.39 3.63
N LEU A 94 -5.93 4.42 4.48
CA LEU A 94 -5.02 5.57 4.38
C LEU A 94 -3.57 5.14 4.61
N SER A 95 -3.31 4.23 5.55
CA SER A 95 -1.95 3.68 5.76
C SER A 95 -1.44 2.97 4.52
N VAL A 96 -2.27 2.15 3.86
CA VAL A 96 -1.93 1.46 2.61
C VAL A 96 -1.63 2.49 1.50
N ALA A 97 -2.49 3.49 1.32
CA ALA A 97 -2.30 4.52 0.29
C ALA A 97 -1.01 5.34 0.52
N HIS A 98 -0.73 5.74 1.76
CA HIS A 98 0.52 6.42 2.12
C HIS A 98 1.74 5.53 1.91
N GLY A 99 1.69 4.26 2.30
CA GLY A 99 2.79 3.32 2.11
C GLY A 99 3.08 3.07 0.62
N GLN A 100 2.04 2.93 -0.20
CA GLN A 100 2.16 2.76 -1.64
C GLN A 100 2.78 3.99 -2.31
N LEU A 101 2.30 5.20 -1.99
CA LEU A 101 2.88 6.44 -2.53
C LEU A 101 4.33 6.64 -2.08
N ALA A 102 4.64 6.29 -0.84
CA ALA A 102 6.01 6.34 -0.34
C ALA A 102 6.95 5.42 -1.15
N GLU A 103 6.51 4.19 -1.46
CA GLU A 103 7.28 3.25 -2.27
C GLU A 103 7.46 3.75 -3.70
N ILE A 104 6.42 4.31 -4.32
CA ILE A 104 6.49 4.94 -5.65
C ILE A 104 7.56 6.03 -5.66
N LEU A 105 7.50 6.98 -4.72
CA LEU A 105 8.43 8.09 -4.64
C LEU A 105 9.86 7.63 -4.33
N ARG A 106 10.01 6.55 -3.56
CA ARG A 106 11.31 5.91 -3.31
C ARG A 106 11.88 5.33 -4.61
N GLN A 107 11.09 4.61 -5.39
CA GLN A 107 11.51 4.06 -6.69
C GLN A 107 11.83 5.17 -7.70
N LEU A 108 11.03 6.24 -7.76
CA LEU A 108 11.33 7.41 -8.58
C LEU A 108 12.68 8.05 -8.19
N SER A 109 12.96 8.15 -6.89
CA SER A 109 14.23 8.70 -6.40
C SER A 109 15.45 7.83 -6.75
N ASP A 110 15.24 6.53 -7.00
CA ASP A 110 16.27 5.58 -7.44
C ASP A 110 16.42 5.53 -8.97
N SER A 111 15.54 6.20 -9.73
CA SER A 111 15.63 6.26 -11.19
C SER A 111 16.85 7.05 -11.66
N ASP A 112 17.43 6.66 -12.80
CA ASP A 112 18.58 7.36 -13.39
C ASP A 112 18.27 8.85 -13.63
N GLU A 113 17.03 9.17 -14.00
CA GLU A 113 16.57 10.54 -14.25
C GLU A 113 16.70 11.42 -13.02
N LEU A 114 16.25 10.95 -11.84
CA LEU A 114 16.36 11.74 -10.61
C LEU A 114 17.73 11.60 -9.94
N LEU A 115 18.36 10.43 -10.01
CA LEU A 115 19.65 10.16 -9.36
C LEU A 115 20.79 10.98 -9.98
N PHE A 116 20.79 11.14 -11.30
CA PHE A 116 21.79 11.93 -12.03
C PHE A 116 21.26 13.30 -12.50
N GLY A 117 20.02 13.64 -12.14
CA GLY A 117 19.35 14.89 -12.46
C GLY A 117 19.60 16.02 -11.46
N ASP A 118 18.59 16.86 -11.25
CA ASP A 118 18.65 17.97 -10.29
C ASP A 118 18.67 17.44 -8.83
N PRO A 119 19.74 17.69 -8.06
CA PRO A 119 19.83 17.24 -6.67
C PRO A 119 18.71 17.77 -5.77
N ASP A 120 18.14 18.93 -6.07
CA ASP A 120 17.04 19.50 -5.28
C ASP A 120 15.69 18.86 -5.60
N VAL A 121 15.51 18.33 -6.82
CA VAL A 121 14.35 17.48 -7.15
C VAL A 121 14.49 16.16 -6.40
N TRP A 122 15.63 15.49 -6.49
CA TRP A 122 15.88 14.22 -5.79
C TRP A 122 15.68 14.35 -4.26
N ARG A 123 16.24 15.40 -3.63
CA ARG A 123 16.07 15.64 -2.18
C ARG A 123 14.62 15.83 -1.79
N ARG A 124 13.83 16.56 -2.59
CA ARG A 124 12.41 16.79 -2.32
C ARG A 124 11.60 15.51 -2.46
N THR A 125 11.80 14.75 -3.54
CA THR A 125 11.10 13.47 -3.77
C THR A 125 11.40 12.48 -2.66
N LEU A 126 12.67 12.34 -2.26
CA LEU A 126 13.06 11.46 -1.18
C LEU A 126 12.50 11.92 0.18
N ALA A 127 12.48 13.23 0.45
CA ALA A 127 11.87 13.78 1.65
C ALA A 127 10.36 13.52 1.70
N GLU A 128 9.67 13.62 0.56
CA GLU A 128 8.25 13.29 0.44
C GLU A 128 8.00 11.79 0.69
N ALA A 129 8.75 10.90 0.05
CA ALA A 129 8.67 9.46 0.27
C ALA A 129 8.77 9.13 1.78
N LYS A 130 9.75 9.73 2.44
CA LYS A 130 9.96 9.62 3.88
C LYS A 130 8.74 10.09 4.68
N ALA A 131 8.21 11.28 4.40
CA ALA A 131 7.02 11.79 5.09
C ALA A 131 5.82 10.85 4.97
N HIS A 132 5.61 10.25 3.78
CA HIS A 132 4.54 9.29 3.55
C HIS A 132 4.74 7.97 4.31
N PHE A 133 5.97 7.43 4.38
CA PHE A 133 6.25 6.26 5.25
C PHE A 133 5.95 6.55 6.72
N ALA A 134 6.34 7.72 7.23
CA ALA A 134 6.03 8.11 8.62
C ALA A 134 4.52 8.21 8.86
N LYS A 135 3.78 8.83 7.93
CA LYS A 135 2.31 8.94 8.04
C LYS A 135 1.63 7.57 8.01
N SER A 136 2.10 6.67 7.15
CA SER A 136 1.61 5.29 7.07
C SER A 136 1.77 4.54 8.41
N VAL A 137 2.97 4.58 9.02
CA VAL A 137 3.23 3.95 10.32
C VAL A 137 2.42 4.59 11.44
N LYS A 138 2.20 5.90 11.41
CA LYS A 138 1.37 6.60 12.41
C LYS A 138 -0.10 6.15 12.34
N LEU A 139 -0.61 5.91 11.14
CA LEU A 139 -2.00 5.48 10.91
C LEU A 139 -2.21 4.01 11.26
N ASP A 140 -1.29 3.14 10.84
CA ASP A 140 -1.26 1.72 11.17
C ASP A 140 0.17 1.26 11.49
N PRO A 141 0.53 1.15 12.78
CA PRO A 141 1.83 0.66 13.20
C PRO A 141 2.12 -0.80 12.82
N THR A 142 1.13 -1.57 12.37
CA THR A 142 1.30 -2.98 11.97
C THR A 142 1.66 -3.15 10.50
N ASN A 143 1.71 -2.05 9.74
CA ASN A 143 2.19 -2.00 8.36
C ASN A 143 3.72 -2.19 8.33
N ALA A 144 4.13 -3.46 8.35
CA ALA A 144 5.53 -3.86 8.40
C ALA A 144 6.38 -3.34 7.23
N HIS A 145 5.77 -3.11 6.05
CA HIS A 145 6.47 -2.55 4.90
C HIS A 145 6.84 -1.09 5.16
N SER A 146 5.87 -0.28 5.58
CA SER A 146 6.13 1.12 5.93
C SER A 146 7.02 1.26 7.17
N GLU A 147 6.91 0.37 8.14
CA GLU A 147 7.77 0.33 9.32
C GLU A 147 9.24 0.06 8.92
N TYR A 148 9.48 -0.93 8.05
CA TYR A 148 10.80 -1.23 7.52
C TYR A 148 11.42 0.01 6.85
N HIS A 149 10.71 0.61 5.89
CA HIS A 149 11.27 1.73 5.15
C HIS A 149 11.40 3.01 5.99
N SER A 150 10.51 3.24 6.96
CA SER A 150 10.65 4.33 7.92
C SER A 150 11.93 4.20 8.75
N PHE A 151 12.24 2.98 9.19
CA PHE A 151 13.48 2.68 9.91
C PHE A 151 14.72 2.88 9.03
N PHE A 152 14.78 2.23 7.86
CA PHE A 152 15.98 2.22 7.01
C PHE A 152 16.24 3.55 6.27
N LEU A 153 15.21 4.35 5.97
CA LEU A 153 15.36 5.69 5.39
C LEU A 153 15.69 6.77 6.44
N GLY A 154 15.87 6.38 7.71
CA GLY A 154 16.35 7.26 8.77
C GLY A 154 15.30 8.24 9.31
N LEU A 155 14.01 7.88 9.31
CA LEU A 155 12.95 8.69 9.93
C LEU A 155 12.90 8.54 11.46
N ALA A 156 13.60 7.55 12.00
CA ALA A 156 13.78 7.33 13.44
C ALA A 156 15.03 8.05 13.97
N SER A 157 15.34 9.26 13.48
CA SER A 157 16.52 10.03 13.90
C SER A 157 16.32 10.84 15.19
N ASP A 158 15.50 10.36 16.12
CA ASP A 158 15.47 10.87 17.49
C ASP A 158 16.12 9.83 18.42
N ALA A 159 17.04 10.29 19.26
CA ALA A 159 18.05 9.53 20.01
C ALA A 159 17.53 8.41 20.95
N ASP A 160 16.22 8.19 21.04
CA ASP A 160 15.56 7.15 21.84
C ASP A 160 15.04 5.94 21.03
N GLY A 161 15.18 5.95 19.70
CA GLY A 161 14.65 4.92 18.80
C GLY A 161 15.19 3.50 19.00
N THR A 162 16.31 3.32 19.72
CA THR A 162 16.87 2.00 20.04
C THR A 162 16.15 1.28 21.19
N LYS A 163 15.36 1.97 22.02
CA LYS A 163 14.67 1.33 23.17
C LYS A 163 13.36 0.67 22.79
N ALA A 164 12.57 1.24 21.88
CA ALA A 164 11.37 0.59 21.33
C ALA A 164 11.73 -0.65 20.49
N CYS A 165 12.94 -0.64 19.93
CA CYS A 165 13.52 -1.62 19.00
C CYS A 165 13.60 -3.07 19.52
N ARG A 166 13.61 -3.32 20.85
CA ARG A 166 13.71 -4.69 21.40
C ARG A 166 12.38 -5.40 21.64
N ALA A 167 11.26 -4.67 21.68
CA ALA A 167 9.98 -5.25 22.07
C ALA A 167 9.14 -5.76 20.87
N ALA A 168 9.30 -5.16 19.68
CA ALA A 168 8.40 -5.39 18.55
C ALA A 168 8.86 -6.46 17.55
N CYS A 169 10.18 -6.68 17.38
CA CYS A 169 10.71 -7.65 16.41
C CYS A 169 11.97 -8.38 16.91
N PRO A 170 11.84 -9.53 17.61
CA PRO A 170 13.00 -10.35 17.93
C PRO A 170 13.47 -11.07 16.66
N GLY A 171 14.39 -10.45 15.90
CA GLY A 171 15.07 -11.11 14.78
C GLY A 171 15.41 -10.26 13.55
N ALA A 172 15.06 -8.97 13.50
CA ALA A 172 15.45 -8.10 12.38
C ALA A 172 16.95 -7.74 12.47
N SER A 173 17.80 -8.53 11.83
CA SER A 173 19.19 -8.14 11.55
C SER A 173 19.24 -7.18 10.36
N PRO A 174 20.24 -6.27 10.27
CA PRO A 174 20.41 -5.32 9.15
C PRO A 174 20.66 -5.97 7.78
N SER A 175 20.66 -7.30 7.70
CA SER A 175 20.75 -8.11 6.48
C SER A 175 19.41 -8.65 6.00
N SER A 176 18.28 -8.23 6.58
CA SER A 176 16.96 -8.71 6.15
C SER A 176 16.54 -8.04 4.83
N THR A 177 16.22 -8.88 3.84
CA THR A 177 15.52 -8.46 2.62
C THR A 177 14.29 -7.65 3.00
N PRO A 178 14.02 -6.51 2.35
CA PRO A 178 12.79 -5.76 2.60
C PRO A 178 11.58 -6.69 2.48
N PRO A 179 10.58 -6.60 3.37
CA PRO A 179 9.32 -7.30 3.16
C PRO A 179 8.77 -6.89 1.79
N GLY A 180 8.31 -7.88 1.01
CA GLY A 180 7.77 -7.66 -0.32
C GLY A 180 6.64 -6.60 -0.33
N PRO A 181 6.29 -6.07 -1.52
CA PRO A 181 5.26 -5.04 -1.65
C PRO A 181 3.96 -5.48 -0.97
N LEU A 182 3.13 -4.51 -0.53
CA LEU A 182 1.90 -4.66 0.25
C LEU A 182 0.89 -5.67 -0.35
N THR A 183 1.19 -6.96 -0.32
CA THR A 183 0.27 -8.02 -0.73
C THR A 183 -0.73 -8.23 0.38
N SER A 184 -1.99 -7.94 0.11
CA SER A 184 -3.13 -8.47 0.87
C SER A 184 -3.03 -10.00 0.85
N THR A 185 -2.39 -10.58 1.86
CA THR A 185 -2.52 -11.98 2.31
C THR A 185 -1.47 -12.24 3.41
N LYS A 186 -1.68 -11.70 4.62
CA LYS A 186 -1.11 -12.34 5.82
C LYS A 186 -1.93 -13.60 6.12
N THR A 187 -1.70 -14.68 5.37
CA THR A 187 -1.86 -16.03 5.93
C THR A 187 -0.52 -16.39 6.57
N THR A 188 -0.21 -15.77 7.71
CA THR A 188 0.91 -16.21 8.53
C THR A 188 0.55 -17.59 9.07
N LYS A 189 1.20 -18.62 8.55
CA LYS A 189 1.29 -19.94 9.22
C LYS A 189 1.78 -19.70 10.64
N ARG A 190 0.86 -19.74 11.61
CA ARG A 190 1.18 -20.07 13.01
C ARG A 190 1.62 -21.53 13.02
N SER A 191 2.88 -21.80 12.70
CA SER A 191 3.51 -23.05 13.11
C SER A 191 3.71 -22.98 14.61
N ALA A 192 2.78 -23.61 15.32
CA ALA A 192 2.75 -23.74 16.76
C ALA A 192 4.05 -24.35 17.28
N LEU A 193 4.75 -23.60 18.14
CA LEU A 193 5.50 -24.21 19.23
C LEU A 193 4.48 -24.90 20.15
N ARG A 194 4.43 -26.24 20.10
CA ARG A 194 4.06 -27.04 21.27
C ARG A 194 5.22 -27.97 21.60
N SER A 195 5.88 -27.62 22.70
CA SER A 195 6.64 -28.53 23.54
C SER A 195 5.74 -29.67 24.01
N THR A 196 6.21 -30.91 23.89
CA THR A 196 6.34 -31.84 25.04
C THR A 196 7.28 -32.96 24.66
N LYS A 197 8.49 -32.94 25.22
CA LYS A 197 9.25 -34.16 25.52
C LYS A 197 8.45 -34.96 26.56
N ALA A 198 8.06 -36.18 26.22
CA ALA A 198 7.70 -37.22 27.18
C ALA A 198 8.15 -38.57 26.61
N SER A 199 8.74 -39.36 27.50
CA SER A 199 9.53 -40.57 27.31
C SER A 199 8.78 -41.77 26.69
N VAL A 200 9.55 -42.67 26.04
CA VAL A 200 9.51 -44.16 25.95
C VAL A 200 10.45 -44.45 24.75
N GLN A 201 11.61 -45.09 24.85
CA GLN A 201 12.00 -46.32 25.54
C GLN A 201 13.52 -46.28 25.83
#